data_AF-A0A7V6HIF3-F1
#
_entry.id   AF-A0A7V6HIF3-F1
#
_cell.length_a   1.000
_cell.length_b   1.000
_cell.length_c   1.000
_cell.angle_alpha   90.00
_cell.angle_beta   90.00
_cell.angle_gamma   90.00
#
_symmetry.space_group_name_H-M   'P 1'
#
loop_
_entity.id
_entity.type
_entity.pdbx_description
1 polymer ?
#
loop_
_entity_poly.entity_id
_entity_poly.type
_entity_poly.pdbx_seq_one_letter_code
_entity_poly.pdbx_strand_id
1 'polypeptide(L)'
;MKRHAKRMVWCGCAFIAVCAFSARAVTGVWTNVSGGYWADDANWQGGVVPSSSGAEPGAGDVADFTALPVGETVTLTNYTAIGSLWFSGSADDLWTVTGGGLGLANASDFLVERYGEIRVNGGTLNLESPITSSGGYGVAKTGDGTLRLSSKHTYGGAMRLKAGRLMLTNGADLAGAVFVEAPDATLRLEGDAQIGGIESRCIPQTTVDLGGHTLSVGGEASVRVFDGCFTNGTLRFTRGNALVVTDAQRVSSVRLENGSLVCGNRVDITGWWRFDDAAQVGRDSGPRANHLTTHGTQAQWLADDPERGSVLALDGAGAWLVGPNGGQIDGLPVSNMSFTVALWVKPDASAASSAGIYEWGVAGSAR
;
A
#
# COMPACT_ATOMS: atom_id res chain seq x y z
N MET A 1 -23.52 87.80 -7.67
CA MET A 1 -22.43 86.81 -7.73
C MET A 1 -22.74 85.67 -6.76
N LYS A 2 -23.33 84.56 -7.23
CA LYS A 2 -23.54 83.35 -6.43
C LYS A 2 -23.12 82.15 -7.28
N ARG A 3 -22.19 81.37 -6.73
CA ARG A 3 -21.36 80.36 -7.41
C ARG A 3 -22.18 79.12 -7.78
N HIS A 4 -21.93 78.59 -8.98
CA HIS A 4 -22.41 77.31 -9.46
C HIS A 4 -21.77 76.15 -8.68
N ALA A 5 -22.58 75.33 -8.02
CA ALA A 5 -22.16 74.03 -7.49
C ALA A 5 -22.51 72.94 -8.51
N LYS A 6 -21.49 72.35 -9.15
CA LYS A 6 -21.64 71.18 -10.02
C LYS A 6 -22.02 69.98 -9.15
N ARG A 7 -23.18 69.36 -9.41
CA ARG A 7 -23.55 68.06 -8.84
C ARG A 7 -22.72 66.98 -9.53
N MET A 8 -21.80 66.38 -8.77
CA MET A 8 -21.03 65.20 -9.16
C MET A 8 -21.97 63.99 -9.06
N VAL A 9 -22.34 63.42 -10.21
CA VAL A 9 -23.11 62.17 -10.30
C VAL A 9 -22.12 61.03 -10.07
N TRP A 10 -22.25 60.34 -8.95
CA TRP A 10 -21.46 59.17 -8.62
C TRP A 10 -22.14 57.95 -9.27
N CYS A 11 -21.62 57.50 -10.42
CA CYS A 11 -22.00 56.22 -11.01
C CYS A 11 -21.39 55.10 -10.15
N GLY A 12 -22.18 54.56 -9.21
CA GLY A 12 -21.82 53.35 -8.50
C GLY A 12 -21.88 52.16 -9.47
N CYS A 13 -20.72 51.66 -9.90
CA CYS A 13 -20.61 50.37 -10.56
C CYS A 13 -21.01 49.28 -9.56
N ALA A 14 -22.21 48.73 -9.71
CA ALA A 14 -22.61 47.53 -8.99
C ALA A 14 -21.75 46.36 -9.49
N PHE A 15 -20.71 45.99 -8.74
CA PHE A 15 -20.06 44.70 -8.88
C PHE A 15 -21.08 43.63 -8.49
N ILE A 16 -21.68 42.97 -9.47
CA ILE A 16 -22.35 41.69 -9.25
C ILE A 16 -21.24 40.71 -8.91
N ALA A 17 -21.05 40.45 -7.62
CA ALA A 17 -20.34 39.28 -7.17
C ALA A 17 -21.15 38.07 -7.64
N VAL A 18 -20.76 37.50 -8.78
CA VAL A 18 -21.14 36.14 -9.14
C VAL A 18 -20.45 35.27 -8.11
N CYS A 19 -21.14 34.98 -7.01
CA CYS A 19 -20.76 33.88 -6.16
C CYS A 19 -20.74 32.64 -7.05
N ALA A 20 -19.55 32.14 -7.36
CA ALA A 20 -19.41 30.81 -7.92
C ALA A 20 -20.06 29.87 -6.91
N PHE A 21 -21.28 29.42 -7.20
CA PHE A 21 -21.88 28.33 -6.47
C PHE A 21 -20.92 27.16 -6.65
N SER A 22 -20.34 26.67 -5.55
CA SER A 22 -19.70 25.35 -5.57
C SER A 22 -20.70 24.38 -6.18
N ALA A 23 -20.34 23.74 -7.29
CA ALA A 23 -21.16 22.72 -7.91
C ALA A 23 -21.50 21.68 -6.82
N ARG A 24 -22.80 21.52 -6.54
CA ARG A 24 -23.26 20.55 -5.54
C ARG A 24 -23.05 19.16 -6.11
N ALA A 25 -22.61 18.21 -5.26
CA ALA A 25 -22.67 16.78 -5.56
C ALA A 25 -24.03 16.40 -6.17
N VAL A 26 -24.02 15.75 -7.33
CA VAL A 26 -25.22 15.29 -8.02
C VAL A 26 -25.24 13.76 -8.08
N THR A 27 -26.39 13.16 -7.78
CA THR A 27 -26.60 11.73 -8.05
C THR A 27 -27.24 11.59 -9.42
N GLY A 28 -26.53 10.98 -10.37
CA GLY A 28 -27.10 10.51 -11.63
C GLY A 28 -27.59 9.08 -11.48
N VAL A 29 -28.85 8.83 -11.86
CA VAL A 29 -29.46 7.49 -11.81
C VAL A 29 -29.59 6.95 -13.22
N TRP A 30 -29.00 5.79 -13.49
CA TRP A 30 -29.05 5.14 -14.79
C TRP A 30 -30.45 4.57 -15.05
N THR A 31 -31.00 4.80 -16.24
CA THR A 31 -32.34 4.36 -16.63
C THR A 31 -32.37 3.49 -17.88
N ASN A 32 -31.26 3.36 -18.62
CA ASN A 32 -31.21 2.49 -19.79
C ASN A 32 -31.05 1.02 -19.41
N VAL A 33 -32.01 0.19 -19.80
CA VAL A 33 -32.05 -1.24 -19.44
C VAL A 33 -31.18 -2.13 -20.33
N SER A 34 -30.61 -1.62 -21.42
CA SER A 34 -29.82 -2.38 -22.40
C SER A 34 -28.34 -1.97 -22.42
N GLY A 35 -27.83 -1.49 -21.29
CA GLY A 35 -26.51 -0.87 -21.22
C GLY A 35 -26.43 0.41 -22.05
N GLY A 36 -25.22 0.89 -22.37
CA GLY A 36 -25.06 2.06 -23.23
C GLY A 36 -23.87 2.94 -22.89
N TYR A 37 -23.82 4.11 -23.51
CA TYR A 37 -22.73 5.06 -23.33
C TYR A 37 -22.98 5.96 -22.11
N TRP A 38 -21.98 6.06 -21.23
CA TRP A 38 -22.05 6.89 -20.03
C TRP A 38 -22.39 8.35 -20.34
N ALA A 39 -21.78 8.91 -21.38
CA ALA A 39 -21.91 10.33 -21.72
C ALA A 39 -23.24 10.71 -22.38
N ASP A 40 -24.08 9.74 -22.72
CA ASP A 40 -25.39 9.97 -23.33
C ASP A 40 -26.42 10.27 -22.24
N ASP A 41 -26.92 11.50 -22.22
CA ASP A 41 -27.84 12.01 -21.20
C ASP A 41 -29.18 11.29 -21.22
N ALA A 42 -29.60 10.73 -22.35
CA ALA A 42 -30.81 9.92 -22.47
C ALA A 42 -30.77 8.64 -21.60
N ASN A 43 -29.57 8.18 -21.23
CA ASN A 43 -29.39 7.02 -20.36
C ASN A 43 -29.55 7.34 -18.87
N TRP A 44 -29.68 8.61 -18.51
CA TRP A 44 -29.76 9.07 -17.12
C TRP A 44 -31.11 9.70 -16.81
N GLN A 45 -31.61 9.45 -15.61
CA GLN A 45 -32.84 10.06 -15.12
C GLN A 45 -32.76 11.58 -15.19
N GLY A 46 -33.65 12.19 -15.98
CA GLY A 46 -33.70 13.63 -16.15
C GLY A 46 -32.49 14.23 -16.89
N GLY A 47 -31.71 13.44 -17.62
CA GLY A 47 -30.52 13.92 -18.33
C GLY A 47 -29.33 14.21 -17.43
N VAL A 48 -29.38 13.75 -16.17
CA VAL A 48 -28.38 14.07 -15.15
C VAL A 48 -27.19 13.12 -15.28
N VAL A 49 -26.23 13.46 -16.13
CA VAL A 49 -24.99 12.72 -16.31
C VAL A 49 -24.03 13.03 -15.14
N PRO A 50 -23.72 12.07 -14.25
CA PRO A 50 -22.73 12.28 -13.20
C PRO A 50 -21.34 12.30 -13.83
N SER A 51 -20.73 13.49 -13.89
CA SER A 51 -19.34 13.68 -14.30
C SER A 51 -18.86 15.08 -13.93
N SER A 52 -17.63 15.21 -13.43
CA SER A 52 -16.93 16.49 -13.45
C SER A 52 -16.08 16.60 -14.71
N SER A 53 -16.46 17.50 -15.62
CA SER A 53 -15.58 17.92 -16.71
C SER A 53 -14.53 18.88 -16.16
N GLY A 54 -13.47 18.37 -15.52
CA GLY A 54 -12.40 19.20 -14.98
C GLY A 54 -11.48 18.39 -14.06
N ALA A 55 -10.18 18.70 -14.10
CA ALA A 55 -9.10 17.93 -13.47
C ALA A 55 -9.15 17.83 -11.93
N GLU A 56 -10.19 18.36 -11.30
CA GLU A 56 -10.45 18.16 -9.88
C GLU A 56 -11.58 17.12 -9.73
N PRO A 57 -11.34 16.06 -8.94
CA PRO A 57 -12.25 14.94 -8.80
C PRO A 57 -13.65 15.42 -8.39
N GLY A 58 -14.67 14.86 -9.04
CA GLY A 58 -16.05 15.33 -8.98
C GLY A 58 -16.53 15.58 -7.56
N ALA A 59 -17.44 16.54 -7.41
CA ALA A 59 -17.88 17.15 -6.16
C ALA A 59 -18.61 16.20 -5.19
N GLY A 60 -18.33 14.90 -5.22
CA GLY A 60 -19.10 13.83 -4.58
C GLY A 60 -20.22 13.28 -5.46
N ASP A 61 -20.14 13.45 -6.78
CA ASP A 61 -21.16 12.96 -7.72
C ASP A 61 -21.30 11.44 -7.61
N VAL A 62 -22.54 10.95 -7.55
CA VAL A 62 -22.82 9.52 -7.43
C VAL A 62 -23.36 9.05 -8.77
N ALA A 63 -22.74 8.02 -9.32
CA ALA A 63 -23.24 7.28 -10.45
C ALA A 63 -23.94 6.02 -9.96
N ASP A 64 -25.27 6.05 -10.02
CA ASP A 64 -26.14 5.01 -9.50
C ASP A 64 -26.65 4.11 -10.64
N PHE A 65 -26.16 2.88 -10.68
CA PHE A 65 -26.54 1.82 -11.61
C PHE A 65 -27.40 0.75 -10.94
N THR A 66 -28.03 1.02 -9.80
CA THR A 66 -28.84 0.03 -9.08
C THR A 66 -30.04 -0.48 -9.88
N ALA A 67 -30.48 0.25 -10.91
CA ALA A 67 -31.54 -0.17 -11.83
C ALA A 67 -31.01 -0.84 -13.12
N LEU A 68 -29.70 -0.96 -13.30
CA LEU A 68 -29.12 -1.59 -14.49
C LEU A 68 -29.34 -3.11 -14.46
N PRO A 69 -29.95 -3.72 -15.50
CA PRO A 69 -30.15 -5.16 -15.54
C PRO A 69 -28.84 -5.97 -15.56
N VAL A 70 -28.93 -7.21 -15.09
CA VAL A 70 -27.83 -8.18 -15.14
C VAL A 70 -27.37 -8.44 -16.58
N GLY A 71 -26.05 -8.58 -16.75
CA GLY A 71 -25.40 -8.84 -18.04
C GLY A 71 -25.06 -7.59 -18.83
N GLU A 72 -25.54 -6.42 -18.40
CA GLU A 72 -25.41 -5.19 -19.17
C GLU A 72 -24.04 -4.53 -19.02
N THR A 73 -23.70 -3.75 -20.05
CA THR A 73 -22.41 -3.05 -20.14
C THR A 73 -22.61 -1.55 -20.26
N VAL A 74 -21.89 -0.80 -19.42
CA VAL A 74 -21.79 0.65 -19.48
C VAL A 74 -20.43 1.02 -20.09
N THR A 75 -20.46 1.80 -21.15
CA THR A 75 -19.25 2.18 -21.91
C THR A 75 -18.89 3.64 -21.67
N LEU A 76 -17.69 3.89 -21.17
CA LEU A 76 -17.10 5.22 -21.12
C LEU A 76 -16.45 5.54 -22.45
N THR A 77 -16.83 6.67 -23.06
CA THR A 77 -16.21 7.14 -24.31
C THR A 77 -14.95 7.97 -24.08
N ASN A 78 -14.83 8.59 -22.90
CA ASN A 78 -13.73 9.45 -22.50
C ASN A 78 -13.38 9.20 -21.03
N TYR A 79 -12.36 9.91 -20.53
CA TYR A 79 -12.12 9.95 -19.08
C TYR A 79 -13.32 10.54 -18.34
N THR A 80 -13.82 9.85 -17.33
CA THR A 80 -14.98 10.27 -16.53
C THR A 80 -14.62 10.31 -15.06
N ALA A 81 -14.70 11.49 -14.45
CA ALA A 81 -14.46 11.67 -13.01
C ALA A 81 -15.78 11.72 -12.24
N ILE A 82 -15.90 10.91 -11.20
CA ILE A 82 -17.08 10.79 -10.33
C ILE A 82 -16.67 10.67 -8.87
N GLY A 83 -17.61 10.92 -7.96
CA GLY A 83 -17.46 10.67 -6.54
C GLY A 83 -17.55 9.20 -6.18
N SER A 84 -18.61 8.53 -6.62
CA SER A 84 -18.87 7.13 -6.27
C SER A 84 -19.64 6.39 -7.35
N LEU A 85 -19.47 5.07 -7.34
CA LEU A 85 -20.08 4.15 -8.29
C LEU A 85 -20.89 3.08 -7.55
N TRP A 86 -22.19 3.00 -7.79
CA TRP A 86 -23.09 2.11 -7.07
C TRP A 86 -23.76 1.09 -7.99
N PHE A 87 -23.70 -0.18 -7.60
CA PHE A 87 -24.42 -1.30 -8.21
C PHE A 87 -25.17 -2.07 -7.13
N SER A 88 -26.33 -2.62 -7.48
CA SER A 88 -27.08 -3.50 -6.58
C SER A 88 -27.84 -4.56 -7.38
N GLY A 89 -27.82 -5.79 -6.88
CA GLY A 89 -28.54 -6.91 -7.47
C GLY A 89 -28.40 -8.19 -6.66
N SER A 90 -28.68 -9.31 -7.31
CA SER A 90 -28.61 -10.66 -6.72
C SER A 90 -27.18 -11.21 -6.78
N ALA A 91 -26.88 -12.26 -5.99
CA ALA A 91 -25.53 -12.80 -5.85
C ALA A 91 -24.84 -13.19 -7.16
N ASP A 92 -25.60 -13.63 -8.16
CA ASP A 92 -25.09 -14.09 -9.46
C ASP A 92 -25.14 -13.02 -10.56
N ASP A 93 -25.59 -11.80 -10.23
CA ASP A 93 -25.65 -10.72 -11.20
C ASP A 93 -24.23 -10.28 -11.59
N LEU A 94 -24.06 -9.88 -12.85
CA LEU A 94 -22.80 -9.43 -13.42
C LEU A 94 -23.05 -8.17 -14.24
N TRP A 95 -22.31 -7.11 -13.98
CA TRP A 95 -22.29 -5.90 -14.79
C TRP A 95 -20.89 -5.58 -15.25
N THR A 96 -20.76 -4.94 -16.41
CA THR A 96 -19.45 -4.51 -16.92
C THR A 96 -19.40 -3.01 -17.10
N VAL A 97 -18.31 -2.39 -16.65
CA VAL A 97 -17.95 -1.00 -17.00
C VAL A 97 -16.65 -1.02 -17.78
N THR A 98 -16.66 -0.51 -19.00
CA THR A 98 -15.54 -0.62 -19.96
C THR A 98 -15.31 0.68 -20.74
N GLY A 99 -14.22 0.72 -21.50
CA GLY A 99 -13.84 1.84 -22.35
C GLY A 99 -12.84 2.81 -21.69
N GLY A 100 -13.17 4.10 -21.69
CA GLY A 100 -12.35 5.18 -21.14
C GLY A 100 -12.01 5.02 -19.64
N GLY A 101 -11.05 5.82 -19.18
CA GLY A 101 -10.59 5.78 -17.79
C GLY A 101 -11.58 6.41 -16.80
N LEU A 102 -11.56 5.92 -15.56
CA LEU A 102 -12.35 6.44 -14.44
C LEU A 102 -11.47 7.22 -13.47
N GLY A 103 -11.91 8.42 -13.12
CA GLY A 103 -11.42 9.16 -11.95
C GLY A 103 -12.39 9.00 -10.79
N LEU A 104 -11.90 8.59 -9.62
CA LEU A 104 -12.73 8.49 -8.41
C LEU A 104 -12.34 9.56 -7.40
N ALA A 105 -13.34 10.23 -6.81
CA ALA A 105 -13.12 11.49 -6.08
C ALA A 105 -12.59 11.37 -4.65
N ASN A 106 -12.10 12.51 -4.16
CA ASN A 106 -11.26 12.64 -2.98
C ASN A 106 -12.03 12.76 -1.67
N ALA A 107 -11.77 11.88 -0.73
CA ALA A 107 -11.82 12.22 0.68
C ALA A 107 -10.56 11.69 1.35
N SER A 108 -9.90 12.54 2.13
CA SER A 108 -8.78 12.13 2.97
C SER A 108 -9.18 11.07 4.01
N ASP A 109 -10.49 10.91 4.26
CA ASP A 109 -11.01 10.07 5.33
C ASP A 109 -11.95 8.93 4.85
N PHE A 110 -12.42 8.88 3.61
CA PHE A 110 -13.41 7.87 3.12
C PHE A 110 -14.64 7.63 4.05
N LEU A 111 -14.86 8.47 5.07
CA LEU A 111 -15.99 8.40 6.00
C LEU A 111 -17.24 9.08 5.44
N VAL A 112 -17.10 9.80 4.33
CA VAL A 112 -18.21 10.42 3.61
C VAL A 112 -18.52 9.53 2.40
N GLU A 113 -19.73 8.97 2.34
CA GLU A 113 -20.21 7.95 1.37
C GLU A 113 -20.28 8.39 -0.11
N ARG A 114 -19.36 9.24 -0.57
CA ARG A 114 -19.43 9.87 -1.89
C ARG A 114 -18.07 10.07 -2.56
N TYR A 115 -16.99 9.59 -1.95
CA TYR A 115 -15.64 9.86 -2.44
C TYR A 115 -14.83 8.57 -2.49
N GLY A 116 -14.47 8.17 -3.71
CA GLY A 116 -13.64 6.99 -3.94
C GLY A 116 -14.37 5.67 -3.70
N GLU A 117 -15.68 5.71 -3.41
CA GLU A 117 -16.47 4.53 -3.13
C GLU A 117 -16.86 3.83 -4.43
N ILE A 118 -16.61 2.53 -4.47
CA ILE A 118 -17.29 1.59 -5.37
C ILE A 118 -18.13 0.67 -4.48
N ARG A 119 -19.44 0.86 -4.51
CA ARG A 119 -20.41 0.07 -3.75
C ARG A 119 -21.00 -0.99 -4.68
N VAL A 120 -20.87 -2.24 -4.27
CA VAL A 120 -21.49 -3.37 -4.98
C VAL A 120 -22.25 -4.18 -3.96
N ASN A 121 -23.58 -4.10 -3.99
CA ASN A 121 -24.46 -4.88 -3.11
C ASN A 121 -25.01 -6.09 -3.88
N GLY A 122 -24.61 -7.29 -3.51
CA GLY A 122 -24.81 -8.48 -4.33
C GLY A 122 -24.09 -8.43 -5.68
N GLY A 123 -24.05 -9.55 -6.38
CA GLY A 123 -23.49 -9.65 -7.73
C GLY A 123 -22.01 -9.33 -7.83
N THR A 124 -21.59 -9.05 -9.06
CA THR A 124 -20.22 -8.73 -9.45
C THR A 124 -20.20 -7.56 -10.42
N LEU A 125 -19.42 -6.52 -10.08
CA LEU A 125 -19.00 -5.51 -11.04
C LEU A 125 -17.67 -5.93 -11.65
N ASN A 126 -17.65 -6.23 -12.95
CA ASN A 126 -16.44 -6.37 -13.75
C ASN A 126 -16.01 -4.99 -14.26
N LEU A 127 -14.96 -4.44 -13.64
CA LEU A 127 -14.43 -3.12 -13.97
C LEU A 127 -13.23 -3.26 -14.91
N GLU A 128 -13.48 -3.08 -16.20
CA GLU A 128 -12.48 -3.07 -17.25
C GLU A 128 -11.92 -1.66 -17.49
N SER A 129 -12.72 -0.63 -17.27
CA SER A 129 -12.24 0.76 -17.33
C SER A 129 -11.13 1.00 -16.31
N PRO A 130 -9.93 1.46 -16.74
CA PRO A 130 -8.82 1.68 -15.83
C PRO A 130 -9.16 2.84 -14.88
N ILE A 131 -8.91 2.63 -13.59
CA ILE A 131 -9.02 3.72 -12.60
C ILE A 131 -7.69 4.47 -12.63
N THR A 132 -7.75 5.76 -12.94
CA THR A 132 -6.58 6.64 -12.98
C THR A 132 -6.86 7.87 -12.12
N SER A 133 -5.93 8.19 -11.22
CA SER A 133 -6.00 9.42 -10.43
C SER A 133 -4.60 10.02 -10.27
N SER A 134 -4.49 11.33 -10.45
CA SER A 134 -3.21 12.06 -10.33
C SER A 134 -2.88 12.45 -8.89
N GLY A 135 -3.85 12.37 -7.96
CA GLY A 135 -3.71 12.92 -6.61
C GLY A 135 -3.23 11.96 -5.52
N GLY A 136 -2.86 10.71 -5.86
CA GLY A 136 -2.40 9.73 -4.87
C GLY A 136 -3.49 9.21 -3.93
N TYR A 137 -4.76 9.39 -4.30
CA TYR A 137 -5.91 8.98 -3.51
C TYR A 137 -6.32 7.53 -3.79
N GLY A 138 -6.97 6.92 -2.80
CA GLY A 138 -7.36 5.52 -2.81
C GLY A 138 -8.75 5.26 -3.36
N VAL A 139 -9.16 4.00 -3.30
CA VAL A 139 -10.50 3.52 -3.63
C VAL A 139 -11.03 2.74 -2.44
N ALA A 140 -12.32 2.86 -2.14
CA ALA A 140 -12.99 2.06 -1.12
C ALA A 140 -14.00 1.12 -1.76
N LYS A 141 -13.84 -0.19 -1.55
CA LYS A 141 -14.85 -1.19 -1.89
C LYS A 141 -15.78 -1.38 -0.70
N THR A 142 -17.06 -1.10 -0.91
CA THR A 142 -18.15 -1.32 0.05
C THR A 142 -19.24 -2.22 -0.56
N GLY A 143 -20.23 -2.59 0.24
CA GLY A 143 -21.24 -3.58 -0.13
C GLY A 143 -20.69 -5.01 -0.12
N ASP A 144 -21.60 -5.97 0.03
CA ASP A 144 -21.32 -7.41 0.19
C ASP A 144 -20.96 -8.14 -1.13
N GLY A 145 -21.21 -7.51 -2.28
CA GLY A 145 -20.91 -8.05 -3.60
C GLY A 145 -19.42 -8.01 -3.96
N THR A 146 -19.12 -8.37 -5.22
CA THR A 146 -17.75 -8.49 -5.73
C THR A 146 -17.39 -7.30 -6.62
N LEU A 147 -16.25 -6.65 -6.37
CA LEU A 147 -15.58 -5.79 -7.35
C LEU A 147 -14.46 -6.60 -7.99
N ARG A 148 -14.59 -6.86 -9.29
CA ARG A 148 -13.60 -7.55 -10.09
C ARG A 148 -12.85 -6.55 -10.95
N LEU A 149 -11.56 -6.40 -10.69
CA LEU A 149 -10.65 -5.56 -11.46
C LEU A 149 -10.03 -6.41 -12.56
N SER A 150 -10.29 -6.04 -13.82
CA SER A 150 -9.90 -6.82 -15.00
C SER A 150 -8.95 -6.10 -15.95
N SER A 151 -8.48 -4.92 -15.55
CA SER A 151 -7.48 -4.12 -16.26
C SER A 151 -6.47 -3.51 -15.28
N LYS A 152 -5.44 -2.85 -15.81
CA LYS A 152 -4.43 -2.18 -14.98
C LYS A 152 -4.97 -0.87 -14.42
N HIS A 153 -4.83 -0.69 -13.10
CA HIS A 153 -5.21 0.53 -12.40
C HIS A 153 -3.96 1.31 -11.96
N THR A 154 -3.96 2.64 -12.09
CA THR A 154 -2.77 3.48 -11.83
C THR A 154 -3.01 4.59 -10.82
N TYR A 155 -4.09 4.52 -10.04
CA TYR A 155 -4.28 5.42 -8.90
C TYR A 155 -3.21 5.12 -7.83
N GLY A 156 -2.68 6.19 -7.22
CA GLY A 156 -1.54 6.05 -6.29
C GLY A 156 -1.91 5.67 -4.86
N GLY A 157 -3.17 5.83 -4.45
CA GLY A 157 -3.58 5.58 -3.07
C GLY A 157 -3.97 4.12 -2.80
N ALA A 158 -4.32 3.86 -1.54
CA ALA A 158 -4.65 2.52 -1.08
C ALA A 158 -6.03 2.04 -1.55
N MET A 159 -6.17 0.73 -1.75
CA MET A 159 -7.45 0.06 -1.87
C MET A 159 -7.97 -0.32 -0.49
N ARG A 160 -9.06 0.30 -0.03
CA ARG A 160 -9.71 0.01 1.25
C ARG A 160 -10.84 -0.98 1.02
N LEU A 161 -10.63 -2.21 1.43
CA LEU A 161 -11.61 -3.28 1.33
C LEU A 161 -12.45 -3.27 2.62
N LYS A 162 -13.58 -2.56 2.59
CA LYS A 162 -14.46 -2.33 3.74
C LYS A 162 -15.61 -3.35 3.86
N ALA A 163 -15.95 -4.05 2.77
CA ALA A 163 -16.92 -5.13 2.75
C ALA A 163 -16.83 -5.94 1.45
N GLY A 164 -17.39 -7.15 1.46
CA GLY A 164 -17.55 -7.99 0.27
C GLY A 164 -16.20 -8.46 -0.32
N ARG A 165 -16.16 -8.65 -1.63
CA ARG A 165 -14.98 -9.24 -2.29
C ARG A 165 -14.29 -8.28 -3.24
N LEU A 166 -12.96 -8.23 -3.17
CA LEU A 166 -12.10 -7.70 -4.22
C LEU A 166 -11.50 -8.88 -4.98
N MET A 167 -11.74 -8.94 -6.29
CA MET A 167 -11.20 -9.95 -7.18
C MET A 167 -10.19 -9.30 -8.14
N LEU A 168 -8.97 -9.82 -8.22
CA LEU A 168 -7.93 -9.35 -9.15
C LEU A 168 -7.65 -10.41 -10.22
N THR A 169 -7.64 -10.01 -11.49
CA THR A 169 -7.26 -10.88 -12.61
C THR A 169 -5.82 -10.60 -13.08
N ASN A 170 -5.36 -11.31 -14.12
CA ASN A 170 -4.10 -10.98 -14.79
C ASN A 170 -4.09 -9.51 -15.23
N GLY A 171 -3.07 -8.76 -14.78
CA GLY A 171 -2.89 -7.35 -15.11
C GLY A 171 -3.66 -6.36 -14.23
N ALA A 172 -4.40 -6.83 -13.22
CA ALA A 172 -5.11 -6.00 -12.25
C ALA A 172 -4.21 -5.44 -11.14
N ASP A 173 -3.05 -4.91 -11.54
CA ASP A 173 -2.04 -4.41 -10.61
C ASP A 173 -2.54 -3.17 -9.86
N LEU A 174 -2.29 -3.13 -8.55
CA LEU A 174 -2.53 -1.99 -7.68
C LEU A 174 -1.18 -1.46 -7.18
N ALA A 175 -0.83 -0.22 -7.54
CA ALA A 175 0.42 0.37 -7.06
C ALA A 175 0.42 0.62 -5.54
N GLY A 176 -0.76 0.94 -4.99
CA GLY A 176 -0.95 1.17 -3.56
C GLY A 176 -1.18 -0.12 -2.76
N ALA A 177 -1.23 0.05 -1.43
CA ALA A 177 -1.54 -1.04 -0.51
C ALA A 177 -3.02 -1.43 -0.53
N VAL A 178 -3.32 -2.67 -0.17
CA VAL A 178 -4.68 -3.13 0.16
C VAL A 178 -4.86 -3.12 1.67
N PHE A 179 -5.83 -2.36 2.17
CA PHE A 179 -6.22 -2.36 3.59
C PHE A 179 -7.51 -3.17 3.75
N VAL A 180 -7.45 -4.25 4.51
CA VAL A 180 -8.62 -5.09 4.81
C VAL A 180 -9.24 -4.62 6.12
N GLU A 181 -10.40 -3.97 6.04
CA GLU A 181 -10.98 -3.20 7.13
C GLU A 181 -12.25 -3.81 7.72
N ALA A 182 -12.73 -4.91 7.15
CA ALA A 182 -13.82 -5.69 7.74
C ALA A 182 -13.55 -7.20 7.67
N PRO A 183 -14.03 -7.99 8.67
CA PRO A 183 -13.75 -9.42 8.78
C PRO A 183 -14.33 -10.28 7.65
N ASP A 184 -15.45 -9.86 7.08
CA ASP A 184 -16.14 -10.50 5.97
C ASP A 184 -15.54 -10.10 4.60
N ALA A 185 -14.64 -9.13 4.60
CA ALA A 185 -14.04 -8.61 3.38
C ALA A 185 -12.89 -9.51 2.90
N THR A 186 -12.95 -9.93 1.64
CA THR A 186 -12.02 -10.93 1.08
C THR A 186 -11.31 -10.41 -0.17
N LEU A 187 -9.98 -10.49 -0.19
CA LEU A 187 -9.19 -10.39 -1.43
C LEU A 187 -9.05 -11.78 -2.05
N ARG A 188 -9.34 -11.90 -3.35
CA ARG A 188 -9.17 -13.14 -4.12
C ARG A 188 -8.50 -12.88 -5.46
N LEU A 189 -7.72 -13.85 -5.92
CA LEU A 189 -7.13 -13.84 -7.27
C LEU A 189 -7.85 -14.79 -8.24
N GLU A 190 -7.97 -14.33 -9.49
CA GLU A 190 -8.31 -15.11 -10.70
C GLU A 190 -7.17 -15.08 -11.74
N GLY A 191 -6.09 -14.40 -11.40
CA GLY A 191 -4.86 -14.34 -12.18
C GLY A 191 -3.72 -13.80 -11.32
N ASP A 192 -2.51 -13.87 -11.85
CA ASP A 192 -1.36 -13.27 -11.20
C ASP A 192 -1.55 -11.74 -11.11
N ALA A 193 -1.30 -11.19 -9.93
CA ALA A 193 -1.50 -9.77 -9.66
C ALA A 193 -0.38 -9.20 -8.78
N GLN A 194 -0.19 -7.88 -8.86
CA GLN A 194 0.71 -7.14 -8.00
C GLN A 194 -0.04 -6.10 -7.14
N ILE A 195 0.35 -5.99 -5.86
CA ILE A 195 -0.11 -4.95 -4.95
C ILE A 195 1.08 -4.29 -4.24
N GLY A 196 0.98 -3.00 -3.91
CA GLY A 196 2.04 -2.25 -3.22
C GLY A 196 2.39 -2.78 -1.83
N GLY A 197 1.37 -3.30 -1.12
CA GLY A 197 1.43 -3.79 0.25
C GLY A 197 0.08 -4.32 0.69
N ILE A 198 -0.01 -4.93 1.87
CA ILE A 198 -1.28 -5.38 2.45
C ILE A 198 -1.26 -5.27 3.96
N GLU A 199 -2.37 -4.81 4.55
CA GLU A 199 -2.52 -4.60 5.98
C GLU A 199 -3.90 -5.10 6.45
N SER A 200 -3.93 -5.80 7.58
CA SER A 200 -5.20 -6.14 8.25
C SER A 200 -5.54 -5.07 9.29
N ARG A 201 -6.79 -4.59 9.28
CA ARG A 201 -7.33 -3.60 10.24
C ARG A 201 -8.65 -4.05 10.87
N CYS A 202 -8.91 -5.35 10.86
CA CYS A 202 -10.14 -5.93 11.35
C CYS A 202 -9.90 -7.14 12.25
N ILE A 203 -10.91 -7.45 13.05
CA ILE A 203 -10.97 -8.61 13.94
C ILE A 203 -12.39 -9.21 13.81
N PRO A 204 -12.56 -10.52 13.58
CA PRO A 204 -11.50 -11.51 13.34
C PRO A 204 -10.73 -11.24 12.03
N GLN A 205 -9.53 -11.79 11.94
CA GLN A 205 -8.65 -11.61 10.78
C GLN A 205 -9.16 -12.42 9.57
N THR A 206 -8.83 -11.94 8.37
CA THR A 206 -9.39 -12.47 7.13
C THR A 206 -8.51 -13.53 6.48
N THR A 207 -9.09 -14.28 5.55
CA THR A 207 -8.33 -15.16 4.66
C THR A 207 -8.28 -14.54 3.27
N VAL A 208 -7.08 -14.41 2.71
CA VAL A 208 -6.85 -14.01 1.31
C VAL A 208 -6.67 -15.28 0.49
N ASP A 209 -7.51 -15.46 -0.52
CA ASP A 209 -7.50 -16.65 -1.38
C ASP A 209 -6.74 -16.36 -2.68
N LEU A 210 -5.58 -16.97 -2.84
CA LEU A 210 -4.73 -16.78 -4.01
C LEU A 210 -5.20 -17.57 -5.23
N GLY A 211 -6.22 -18.43 -5.12
CA GLY A 211 -6.89 -19.06 -6.27
C GLY A 211 -6.02 -19.94 -7.18
N GLY A 212 -4.82 -20.33 -6.73
CA GLY A 212 -3.80 -21.05 -7.50
C GLY A 212 -2.75 -20.12 -8.14
N HIS A 213 -2.85 -18.81 -7.94
CA HIS A 213 -2.07 -17.78 -8.61
C HIS A 213 -0.96 -17.21 -7.71
N THR A 214 -0.17 -16.30 -8.29
CA THR A 214 0.88 -15.55 -7.62
C THR A 214 0.39 -14.16 -7.22
N LEU A 215 0.39 -13.88 -5.92
CA LEU A 215 0.29 -12.50 -5.42
C LEU A 215 1.68 -11.93 -5.24
N SER A 216 1.98 -10.85 -5.97
CA SER A 216 3.21 -10.10 -5.83
C SER A 216 2.98 -8.93 -4.88
N VAL A 217 3.62 -8.94 -3.72
CA VAL A 217 3.51 -7.88 -2.72
C VAL A 217 4.79 -7.07 -2.69
N GLY A 218 4.65 -5.76 -2.87
CA GLY A 218 5.73 -4.81 -2.69
C GLY A 218 5.68 -3.63 -3.67
N GLY A 219 6.63 -2.72 -3.50
CA GLY A 219 6.67 -1.40 -4.13
C GLY A 219 6.37 -0.27 -3.14
N GLU A 220 5.82 -0.59 -1.97
CA GLU A 220 5.56 0.38 -0.92
C GLU A 220 6.79 0.62 -0.01
N ALA A 221 7.02 1.88 0.33
CA ALA A 221 8.08 2.33 1.24
C ALA A 221 7.67 2.30 2.72
N SER A 222 6.68 1.49 3.11
CA SER A 222 6.20 1.34 4.49
C SER A 222 6.15 -0.14 4.88
N VAL A 223 6.57 -0.46 6.10
CA VAL A 223 6.40 -1.82 6.67
C VAL A 223 4.92 -2.01 6.96
N ARG A 224 4.37 -3.15 6.54
CA ARG A 224 2.95 -3.48 6.75
C ARG A 224 2.80 -4.75 7.57
N VAL A 225 1.72 -4.84 8.33
CA VAL A 225 1.39 -5.99 9.17
C VAL A 225 0.11 -6.62 8.66
N PHE A 226 0.20 -7.89 8.29
CA PHE A 226 -0.95 -8.70 7.89
C PHE A 226 -1.12 -9.85 8.87
N ASP A 227 -2.23 -9.81 9.60
CA ASP A 227 -2.57 -10.77 10.65
C ASP A 227 -3.57 -11.83 10.17
N GLY A 228 -3.87 -11.87 8.88
CA GLY A 228 -4.71 -12.90 8.27
C GLY A 228 -3.91 -14.06 7.69
N CYS A 229 -4.62 -14.97 7.01
CA CYS A 229 -4.04 -16.12 6.33
C CYS A 229 -4.11 -15.97 4.81
N PHE A 230 -3.00 -16.12 4.10
CA PHE A 230 -2.99 -16.39 2.66
C PHE A 230 -3.19 -17.88 2.41
N THR A 231 -3.99 -18.25 1.42
CA THR A 231 -4.25 -19.66 1.07
C THR A 231 -4.19 -19.90 -0.44
N ASN A 232 -3.96 -21.15 -0.85
CA ASN A 232 -4.14 -21.62 -2.23
C ASN A 232 -3.32 -20.86 -3.29
N GLY A 233 -2.00 -20.75 -3.17
CA GLY A 233 -1.19 -20.15 -4.24
C GLY A 233 0.19 -19.72 -3.78
N THR A 234 0.84 -18.84 -4.54
CA THR A 234 2.21 -18.40 -4.27
C THR A 234 2.25 -16.96 -3.79
N LEU A 235 3.00 -16.71 -2.73
CA LEU A 235 3.37 -15.35 -2.33
C LEU A 235 4.73 -14.99 -2.91
N ARG A 236 4.78 -13.88 -3.62
CA ARG A 236 6.01 -13.31 -4.15
C ARG A 236 6.24 -11.94 -3.54
N PHE A 237 7.36 -11.76 -2.86
CA PHE A 237 7.75 -10.47 -2.31
C PHE A 237 8.72 -9.81 -3.25
N THR A 238 8.39 -8.60 -3.69
CA THR A 238 9.20 -7.82 -4.64
C THR A 238 9.57 -6.48 -4.00
N ARG A 239 10.73 -5.91 -4.38
CA ARG A 239 11.19 -4.53 -4.10
C ARG A 239 10.35 -3.73 -3.07
N GLY A 240 10.86 -3.43 -1.89
CA GLY A 240 10.13 -2.56 -0.94
C GLY A 240 10.43 -2.87 0.51
N ASN A 241 9.66 -2.26 1.41
CA ASN A 241 9.75 -2.55 2.84
C ASN A 241 9.22 -3.94 3.19
N ALA A 242 9.45 -4.39 4.43
CA ALA A 242 9.04 -5.71 4.88
C ALA A 242 7.51 -5.87 5.00
N LEU A 243 6.98 -7.01 4.56
CA LEU A 243 5.68 -7.49 5.05
C LEU A 243 5.92 -8.33 6.31
N VAL A 244 5.22 -7.99 7.38
CA VAL A 244 5.13 -8.81 8.58
C VAL A 244 3.87 -9.65 8.51
N VAL A 245 4.01 -10.96 8.54
CA VAL A 245 2.90 -11.90 8.68
C VAL A 245 2.91 -12.48 10.08
N THR A 246 1.80 -12.36 10.81
CA THR A 246 1.71 -12.76 12.22
C THR A 246 0.94 -14.05 12.44
N ASP A 247 0.01 -14.40 11.54
CA ASP A 247 -0.71 -15.67 11.56
C ASP A 247 -0.04 -16.74 10.65
N ALA A 248 -0.47 -18.00 10.80
CA ALA A 248 -0.05 -19.11 9.97
C ALA A 248 -0.51 -18.93 8.51
N GLN A 249 0.44 -19.05 7.58
CA GLN A 249 0.18 -18.91 6.14
C GLN A 249 0.04 -20.28 5.48
N ARG A 250 -0.97 -20.47 4.61
CA ARG A 250 -1.31 -21.74 3.95
C ARG A 250 -1.09 -21.68 2.44
N VAL A 251 0.11 -21.28 2.04
CA VAL A 251 0.49 -21.05 0.64
C VAL A 251 1.31 -22.21 0.08
N SER A 252 1.27 -22.42 -1.24
CA SER A 252 2.03 -23.48 -1.90
C SER A 252 3.52 -23.14 -1.99
N SER A 253 3.86 -21.86 -2.11
CA SER A 253 5.25 -21.41 -2.07
C SER A 253 5.38 -19.95 -1.66
N VAL A 254 6.57 -19.59 -1.18
CA VAL A 254 7.00 -18.23 -0.89
C VAL A 254 8.27 -17.93 -1.67
N ARG A 255 8.32 -16.77 -2.32
CA ARG A 255 9.44 -16.32 -3.15
C ARG A 255 9.86 -14.91 -2.76
N LEU A 256 11.15 -14.70 -2.50
CA LEU A 256 11.73 -13.39 -2.18
C LEU A 256 12.56 -12.90 -3.38
N GLU A 257 12.12 -11.83 -4.04
CA GLU A 257 12.78 -11.20 -5.18
C GLU A 257 13.07 -9.72 -4.86
N ASN A 258 14.12 -9.48 -4.08
CA ASN A 258 14.49 -8.15 -3.55
C ASN A 258 13.45 -7.53 -2.60
N GLY A 259 12.64 -8.37 -1.94
CA GLY A 259 11.71 -7.99 -0.86
C GLY A 259 12.09 -8.66 0.46
N SER A 260 11.43 -8.22 1.55
CA SER A 260 11.63 -8.75 2.90
C SER A 260 10.34 -9.36 3.44
N LEU A 261 10.44 -10.55 4.04
CA LEU A 261 9.36 -11.20 4.77
C LEU A 261 9.79 -11.37 6.23
N VAL A 262 8.92 -10.95 7.14
CA VAL A 262 9.07 -11.20 8.58
C VAL A 262 7.91 -12.10 9.02
N CYS A 263 8.23 -13.25 9.62
CA CYS A 263 7.24 -14.16 10.16
C CYS A 263 7.23 -14.08 11.70
N GLY A 264 6.06 -13.85 12.28
CA GLY A 264 5.86 -13.78 13.73
C GLY A 264 6.14 -12.40 14.35
N ASN A 265 6.06 -12.33 15.69
CA ASN A 265 6.30 -11.10 16.43
C ASN A 265 7.72 -10.59 16.17
N ARG A 266 7.84 -9.27 15.98
CA ARG A 266 9.13 -8.58 15.86
C ARG A 266 10.02 -9.00 17.03
N VAL A 267 11.09 -9.73 16.74
CA VAL A 267 12.10 -10.05 17.76
C VAL A 267 12.73 -8.72 18.16
N ASP A 268 12.67 -8.39 19.45
CA ASP A 268 13.41 -7.27 20.01
C ASP A 268 14.90 -7.57 19.92
N ILE A 269 15.49 -7.23 18.78
CA ILE A 269 16.92 -7.33 18.55
C ILE A 269 17.61 -6.10 19.16
N THR A 270 18.63 -6.35 19.98
CA THR A 270 19.42 -5.28 20.61
C THR A 270 20.36 -4.60 19.61
N GLY A 271 20.83 -5.33 18.61
CA GLY A 271 21.63 -4.80 17.52
C GLY A 271 21.64 -5.78 16.34
N TRP A 272 21.76 -5.26 15.13
CA TRP A 272 21.88 -6.03 13.91
C TRP A 272 22.86 -5.37 12.95
N TRP A 273 24.04 -5.98 12.82
CA TRP A 273 25.11 -5.48 11.94
C TRP A 273 25.16 -6.32 10.67
N ARG A 274 24.97 -5.65 9.53
CA ARG A 274 24.94 -6.26 8.19
C ARG A 274 26.28 -6.22 7.46
N PHE A 275 27.17 -5.33 7.87
CA PHE A 275 28.51 -5.15 7.28
C PHE A 275 28.49 -4.84 5.78
N ASP A 276 27.55 -3.99 5.35
CA ASP A 276 27.34 -3.62 3.94
C ASP A 276 27.52 -2.11 3.66
N ASP A 277 28.04 -1.36 4.64
CA ASP A 277 28.28 0.08 4.54
C ASP A 277 29.76 0.39 4.79
N ALA A 278 30.54 0.54 3.73
CA ALA A 278 31.97 0.80 3.83
C ALA A 278 32.30 2.17 4.47
N ALA A 279 31.36 3.13 4.40
CA ALA A 279 31.54 4.43 5.05
C ALA A 279 31.31 4.35 6.57
N GLN A 280 30.55 3.35 7.02
CA GLN A 280 30.26 3.11 8.43
C GLN A 280 30.21 1.61 8.73
N VAL A 281 31.37 0.95 8.75
CA VAL A 281 31.52 -0.51 8.91
C VAL A 281 30.67 -1.10 10.04
N GLY A 282 30.66 -0.45 11.20
CA GLY A 282 29.92 -0.92 12.38
C GLY A 282 28.45 -0.49 12.43
N ARG A 283 27.85 -0.07 11.32
CA ARG A 283 26.48 0.45 11.31
C ARG A 283 25.47 -0.61 11.78
N ASP A 284 24.85 -0.37 12.94
CA ASP A 284 23.61 -1.04 13.34
C ASP A 284 22.48 -0.72 12.36
N SER A 285 21.98 -1.77 11.69
CA SER A 285 20.81 -1.78 10.81
C SER A 285 19.52 -2.08 11.58
N GLY A 286 19.63 -2.40 12.87
CA GLY A 286 18.52 -2.57 13.80
C GLY A 286 17.93 -1.25 14.30
N PRO A 287 16.88 -1.32 15.14
CA PRO A 287 16.12 -0.14 15.56
C PRO A 287 16.81 0.74 16.60
N ARG A 288 17.92 0.30 17.22
CA ARG A 288 18.53 0.97 18.37
C ARG A 288 19.73 1.85 18.03
N ALA A 289 20.18 1.84 16.78
CA ALA A 289 21.33 2.62 16.33
C ALA A 289 22.59 2.38 17.19
N ASN A 290 22.78 1.15 17.66
CA ASN A 290 23.96 0.69 18.40
C ASN A 290 25.17 0.52 17.46
N HIS A 291 25.57 1.58 16.76
CA HIS A 291 26.68 1.54 15.81
C HIS A 291 27.99 1.19 16.53
N LEU A 292 28.67 0.14 16.07
CA LEU A 292 29.99 -0.23 16.56
C LEU A 292 31.06 0.69 15.98
N THR A 293 32.12 0.87 16.75
CA THR A 293 33.33 1.58 16.32
C THR A 293 34.47 0.61 16.09
N THR A 294 35.32 0.91 15.11
CA THR A 294 36.51 0.13 14.82
C THR A 294 37.59 0.35 15.89
N HIS A 295 38.32 -0.70 16.22
CA HIS A 295 39.51 -0.65 17.07
C HIS A 295 40.65 -1.41 16.39
N GLY A 296 41.90 -0.97 16.59
CA GLY A 296 43.08 -1.60 16.00
C GLY A 296 43.39 -1.14 14.58
N THR A 297 44.32 -1.83 13.92
CA THR A 297 44.76 -1.48 12.56
C THR A 297 44.35 -2.55 11.58
N GLN A 298 43.61 -2.16 10.54
CA GLN A 298 43.18 -3.04 9.47
C GLN A 298 43.11 -2.28 8.14
N ALA A 299 43.59 -2.88 7.06
CA ALA A 299 43.65 -2.23 5.75
C ALA A 299 42.26 -2.12 5.10
N GLN A 300 41.43 -3.15 5.27
CA GLN A 300 40.09 -3.21 4.71
C GLN A 300 39.17 -3.98 5.66
N TRP A 301 38.10 -3.33 6.10
CA TRP A 301 37.15 -3.89 7.07
C TRP A 301 36.06 -4.74 6.44
N LEU A 302 35.68 -4.45 5.20
CA LEU A 302 34.65 -5.20 4.48
C LEU A 302 35.29 -5.93 3.31
N ALA A 303 35.03 -7.23 3.19
CA ALA A 303 35.43 -8.04 2.04
C ALA A 303 34.19 -8.49 1.26
N ASP A 304 34.34 -8.70 -0.05
CA ASP A 304 33.28 -9.28 -0.87
C ASP A 304 33.42 -10.81 -0.88
N ASP A 305 32.43 -11.50 -0.34
CA ASP A 305 32.28 -12.95 -0.43
C ASP A 305 31.31 -13.30 -1.58
N PRO A 306 31.71 -14.17 -2.53
CA PRO A 306 30.88 -14.48 -3.70
C PRO A 306 29.49 -15.04 -3.39
N GLU A 307 29.31 -15.68 -2.22
CA GLU A 307 28.03 -16.27 -1.82
C GLU A 307 27.23 -15.36 -0.90
N ARG A 308 27.91 -14.61 -0.03
CA ARG A 308 27.28 -13.85 1.08
C ARG A 308 27.21 -12.34 0.82
N GLY A 309 27.86 -11.84 -0.22
CA GLY A 309 28.01 -10.41 -0.46
C GLY A 309 29.07 -9.79 0.45
N SER A 310 28.85 -8.53 0.87
CA SER A 310 29.79 -7.85 1.76
C SER A 310 29.80 -8.47 3.16
N VAL A 311 30.99 -8.72 3.70
CA VAL A 311 31.20 -9.33 5.02
C VAL A 311 32.27 -8.59 5.81
N LEU A 312 32.19 -8.63 7.15
CA LEU A 312 33.26 -8.13 8.02
C LEU A 312 34.49 -9.03 7.92
N ALA A 313 35.62 -8.47 7.51
CA ALA A 313 36.94 -9.07 7.65
C ALA A 313 37.54 -8.69 9.01
N LEU A 314 38.29 -9.58 9.64
CA LEU A 314 39.05 -9.33 10.87
C LEU A 314 40.45 -9.97 10.74
N ASP A 315 41.26 -9.42 9.83
CA ASP A 315 42.61 -9.88 9.49
C ASP A 315 43.72 -8.96 10.04
N GLY A 316 43.33 -7.78 10.53
CA GLY A 316 44.21 -6.74 11.04
C GLY A 316 44.78 -7.04 12.43
N ALA A 317 45.96 -6.46 12.73
CA ALA A 317 46.60 -6.62 14.03
C ALA A 317 45.78 -5.93 15.13
N GLY A 318 45.24 -6.73 16.05
CA GLY A 318 44.38 -6.25 17.14
C GLY A 318 43.11 -5.58 16.64
N ALA A 319 42.56 -6.03 15.51
CA ALA A 319 41.37 -5.45 14.91
C ALA A 319 40.09 -6.09 15.47
N TRP A 320 39.16 -5.25 15.94
CA TRP A 320 37.82 -5.67 16.33
C TRP A 320 36.82 -4.51 16.24
N LEU A 321 35.53 -4.83 16.31
CA LEU A 321 34.47 -3.86 16.49
C LEU A 321 34.04 -3.82 17.97
N VAL A 322 33.84 -2.62 18.50
CA VAL A 322 33.48 -2.39 19.91
C VAL A 322 32.26 -1.47 20.01
N GLY A 323 31.43 -1.70 21.02
CA GLY A 323 30.28 -0.83 21.31
C GLY A 323 30.70 0.61 21.60
N PRO A 324 29.80 1.59 21.40
CA PRO A 324 30.09 2.99 21.67
C PRO A 324 30.53 3.21 23.13
N ASN A 325 31.30 4.27 23.36
CA ASN A 325 31.77 4.69 24.69
C ASN A 325 32.54 3.61 25.48
N GLY A 326 33.36 2.79 24.80
CA GLY A 326 34.19 1.77 25.47
C GLY A 326 33.50 0.42 25.67
N GLY A 327 32.58 0.04 24.78
CA GLY A 327 31.99 -1.31 24.74
C GLY A 327 30.52 -1.38 25.18
N GLN A 328 29.89 -0.26 25.50
CA GLN A 328 28.50 -0.27 25.94
C GLN A 328 27.54 -0.37 24.75
N ILE A 329 26.62 -1.33 24.78
CA ILE A 329 25.55 -1.50 23.79
C ILE A 329 24.23 -1.30 24.50
N ASP A 330 23.39 -0.41 23.99
CA ASP A 330 22.15 -0.07 24.65
C ASP A 330 21.13 -1.22 24.63
N GLY A 331 20.65 -1.56 25.82
CA GLY A 331 19.72 -2.63 26.11
C GLY A 331 20.20 -4.03 25.74
N LEU A 332 21.51 -4.27 25.80
CA LEU A 332 22.00 -5.62 26.11
C LEU A 332 21.75 -5.91 27.60
N PRO A 333 21.40 -7.15 27.96
CA PRO A 333 21.07 -7.50 29.34
C PRO A 333 22.23 -7.31 30.31
N VAL A 334 21.92 -6.95 31.55
CA VAL A 334 22.90 -6.77 32.63
C VAL A 334 23.03 -8.02 33.51
N SER A 335 24.18 -8.19 34.16
CA SER A 335 24.42 -9.30 35.10
C SER A 335 24.25 -10.68 34.42
N ASN A 336 23.63 -11.65 35.10
CA ASN A 336 23.43 -13.02 34.63
C ASN A 336 22.15 -13.22 33.78
N MET A 337 21.61 -12.15 33.19
CA MET A 337 20.45 -12.26 32.30
C MET A 337 20.83 -12.96 30.99
N SER A 338 19.96 -13.85 30.50
CA SER A 338 20.19 -14.58 29.26
C SER A 338 20.07 -13.68 28.03
N PHE A 339 20.90 -13.95 27.03
CA PHE A 339 20.82 -13.34 25.70
C PHE A 339 21.23 -14.37 24.65
N THR A 340 20.96 -14.05 23.39
CA THR A 340 21.42 -14.82 22.23
C THR A 340 22.24 -13.91 21.34
N VAL A 341 23.41 -14.40 20.91
CA VAL A 341 24.16 -13.85 19.79
C VAL A 341 24.08 -14.87 18.67
N ALA A 342 23.66 -14.42 17.50
CA ALA A 342 23.63 -15.25 16.29
C ALA A 342 24.51 -14.60 15.23
N LEU A 343 25.47 -15.36 14.71
CA LEU A 343 26.33 -14.92 13.61
C LEU A 343 26.83 -16.12 12.81
N TRP A 344 27.29 -15.83 11.60
CA TRP A 344 28.02 -16.78 10.76
C TRP A 344 29.51 -16.39 10.78
N VAL A 345 30.40 -17.37 10.92
CA VAL A 345 31.85 -17.14 10.97
C VAL A 345 32.53 -18.08 9.98
N LYS A 346 33.49 -17.54 9.24
CA LYS A 346 34.39 -18.30 8.35
C LYS A 346 35.82 -18.08 8.84
N PRO A 347 36.37 -18.97 9.68
CA PRO A 347 37.76 -18.85 10.12
C PRO A 347 38.70 -19.17 8.96
N ASP A 348 39.71 -18.34 8.76
CA ASP A 348 40.81 -18.66 7.84
C ASP A 348 41.66 -19.81 8.37
N ALA A 349 42.39 -20.48 7.47
CA ALA A 349 43.27 -21.60 7.84
C ALA A 349 44.36 -21.20 8.86
N SER A 350 44.73 -19.92 8.91
CA SER A 350 45.70 -19.35 9.85
C SER A 350 45.07 -18.79 11.13
N ALA A 351 43.75 -18.88 11.30
CA ALA A 351 43.07 -18.37 12.49
C ALA A 351 43.59 -19.08 13.74
N ALA A 352 44.04 -18.31 14.74
CA ALA A 352 44.50 -18.87 16.00
C ALA A 352 43.34 -19.58 16.72
N SER A 353 43.62 -20.72 17.37
CA SER A 353 42.62 -21.42 18.19
C SER A 353 42.13 -20.60 19.39
N SER A 354 42.85 -19.55 19.76
CA SER A 354 42.49 -18.58 20.79
C SER A 354 41.79 -17.33 20.24
N ALA A 355 41.43 -17.28 18.94
CA ALA A 355 40.76 -16.14 18.37
C ALA A 355 39.36 -15.98 18.99
N GLY A 356 39.11 -14.80 19.58
CA GLY A 356 37.79 -14.44 20.09
C GLY A 356 36.84 -14.11 18.95
N ILE A 357 35.63 -14.66 18.99
CA ILE A 357 34.55 -14.37 18.03
C ILE A 357 33.68 -13.20 18.52
N TYR A 358 33.48 -13.14 19.84
CA TYR A 358 32.69 -12.13 20.53
C TYR A 358 33.06 -12.14 22.01
N GLU A 359 33.01 -10.97 22.65
CA GLU A 359 33.18 -10.81 24.09
C GLU A 359 32.11 -9.86 24.63
N TRP A 360 31.63 -10.14 25.85
CA TRP A 360 30.73 -9.29 26.62
C TRP A 360 31.03 -9.39 28.10
N GLY A 361 31.15 -8.23 28.76
CA GLY A 361 31.52 -8.13 30.17
C GLY A 361 32.80 -7.32 30.38
N VAL A 362 33.31 -7.31 31.61
CA VAL A 362 34.52 -6.57 31.98
C VAL A 362 35.75 -7.39 31.64
N ALA A 363 36.53 -6.93 30.65
CA ALA A 363 37.81 -7.52 30.30
C ALA A 363 38.75 -7.56 31.53
N GLY A 364 39.11 -8.76 31.99
CA GLY A 364 40.06 -8.94 33.11
C GLY A 364 39.60 -9.86 34.25
N SER A 365 38.38 -10.40 34.22
CA SER A 365 38.00 -11.51 35.11
C SER A 365 38.09 -12.83 34.35
N ALA A 366 39.29 -13.42 34.37
CA ALA A 366 39.55 -14.75 33.84
C ALA A 366 38.49 -15.76 34.32
N ARG A 367 38.00 -16.59 33.40
CA ARG A 367 37.53 -17.93 33.72
C ARG A 367 38.66 -18.92 33.54
#